data_AF-A0AAD8LFN4-F1
#
_entry.id   AF-A0AAD8LFN4-F1
#
_cell.length_a   1.000
_cell.length_b   1.000
_cell.length_c   1.000
_cell.angle_alpha   90.00
_cell.angle_beta   90.00
_cell.angle_gamma   90.00
#
_symmetry.space_group_name_H-M   'P 1'
#
loop_
_entity.id
_entity.type
_entity.pdbx_description
1 polymer ?
#
loop_
_entity_poly.entity_id
_entity_poly.type
_entity_poly.pdbx_seq_one_letter_code
_entity_poly.pdbx_strand_id
1 'polypeptide(L)'
;MISSSTNTTTYNCLLSAFLLFFVVPTCCSFKDNITTGESISGTNYLESPGKMFQMGFFHLENNPERQYLGIWYSMDPKTVVWVANRNEPLSVSSFGVLTITEGGEVVVRDRNQKVYFNIAAG
;
A
#
# COMPACT_ATOMS: atom_id res chain seq x y z
N MET A 1 -54.01 -22.13 2.83
CA MET A 1 -53.23 -21.67 1.66
C MET A 1 -52.59 -20.32 1.96
N ILE A 2 -51.54 -20.26 2.79
CA ILE A 2 -50.75 -19.03 3.00
C ILE A 2 -49.32 -19.46 3.40
N SER A 3 -48.48 -19.87 2.46
CA SER A 3 -47.04 -20.11 2.74
C SER A 3 -46.11 -20.03 1.52
N SER A 4 -46.61 -19.68 0.33
CA SER A 4 -45.80 -19.61 -0.89
C SER A 4 -45.22 -18.22 -1.18
N SER A 5 -45.88 -17.15 -0.72
CA SER A 5 -45.46 -15.77 -1.03
C SER A 5 -44.27 -15.30 -0.21
N THR A 6 -44.19 -15.68 1.07
CA THR A 6 -43.13 -15.23 1.99
C THR A 6 -41.76 -15.79 1.61
N ASN A 7 -41.69 -17.06 1.22
CA ASN A 7 -40.43 -17.70 0.80
C ASN A 7 -39.89 -17.06 -0.49
N THR A 8 -40.77 -16.82 -1.46
CA THR A 8 -40.39 -16.21 -2.75
C THR A 8 -39.83 -14.79 -2.57
N THR A 9 -40.46 -13.97 -1.71
CA THR A 9 -39.97 -12.63 -1.39
C THR A 9 -38.60 -12.67 -0.72
N THR A 10 -38.38 -13.60 0.22
CA THR A 10 -37.08 -13.75 0.88
C THR A 10 -35.98 -14.15 -0.09
N TYR A 11 -36.23 -15.10 -1.01
CA TYR A 11 -35.27 -15.47 -2.05
C TYR A 11 -34.94 -14.29 -2.97
N ASN A 12 -35.94 -13.50 -3.34
CA ASN A 12 -35.73 -12.30 -4.17
C ASN A 12 -34.91 -11.24 -3.43
N CYS A 13 -35.14 -11.03 -2.13
CA CYS A 13 -34.33 -10.11 -1.32
C CYS A 13 -32.88 -10.59 -1.19
N LEU A 14 -32.66 -11.89 -0.96
CA LEU A 14 -31.32 -12.48 -0.86
C LEU A 14 -30.58 -12.41 -2.20
N LEU A 15 -31.26 -12.70 -3.31
CA LEU A 15 -30.70 -12.58 -4.65
C LEU A 15 -30.39 -11.13 -5.00
N SER A 16 -31.26 -10.19 -4.65
CA SER A 16 -31.03 -8.75 -4.80
C SER A 16 -29.81 -8.28 -4.02
N ALA A 17 -29.69 -8.67 -2.74
CA ALA A 17 -28.52 -8.34 -1.92
C ALA A 17 -27.22 -8.95 -2.45
N PHE A 18 -27.27 -10.20 -2.94
CA PHE A 18 -26.14 -10.86 -3.58
C PHE A 18 -25.72 -10.12 -4.87
N LEU A 19 -26.67 -9.78 -5.74
CA LEU A 19 -26.40 -9.03 -6.96
C LEU A 19 -25.83 -7.64 -6.66
N LEU A 20 -26.31 -6.94 -5.63
CA LEU A 20 -25.75 -5.66 -5.20
C LEU A 20 -24.27 -5.79 -4.76
N PHE A 21 -23.86 -6.91 -4.18
CA PHE A 21 -22.46 -7.16 -3.81
C PHE A 21 -21.53 -7.35 -5.01
N PHE A 22 -22.04 -7.93 -6.12
CA PHE A 22 -21.28 -8.11 -7.37
C PHE A 22 -21.35 -6.89 -8.31
N VAL A 23 -22.42 -6.09 -8.21
CA VAL A 23 -22.65 -4.93 -9.09
C VAL A 23 -21.95 -3.67 -8.59
N VAL A 24 -21.60 -3.58 -7.30
CA VAL A 24 -20.74 -2.51 -6.79
C VAL A 24 -19.30 -2.94 -7.06
N PRO A 25 -18.61 -2.37 -8.09
CA PRO A 25 -17.18 -2.55 -8.18
C PRO A 25 -16.64 -1.84 -6.95
N THR A 26 -16.01 -2.57 -6.03
CA THR A 26 -15.12 -1.93 -5.07
C THR A 26 -14.05 -1.26 -5.89
N CYS A 27 -14.22 0.03 -6.16
CA CYS A 27 -13.21 0.83 -6.82
C CYS A 27 -12.06 0.93 -5.82
N CYS A 28 -11.17 -0.06 -5.85
CA CYS A 28 -9.89 0.00 -5.18
C CYS A 28 -9.08 1.06 -5.94
N SER A 29 -9.32 2.32 -5.61
CA SER A 29 -8.50 3.42 -6.11
C SER A 29 -7.14 3.26 -5.47
N PHE A 30 -6.14 3.03 -6.32
CA PHE A 30 -4.77 3.00 -5.86
C PHE A 30 -4.23 4.43 -5.76
N LYS A 31 -3.39 4.70 -4.75
CA LYS A 31 -2.74 6.00 -4.58
C LYS A 31 -1.45 6.05 -5.39
N ASP A 32 -1.31 7.01 -6.28
CA ASP A 32 -0.15 7.16 -7.17
C ASP A 32 0.78 8.31 -6.79
N ASN A 33 0.38 9.13 -5.81
CA ASN A 33 1.14 10.27 -5.32
C ASN A 33 1.25 10.29 -3.78
N ILE A 34 2.17 11.10 -3.28
CA ILE A 34 2.29 11.44 -1.86
C ILE A 34 2.53 12.95 -1.78
N THR A 35 1.76 13.65 -0.95
CA THR A 35 1.90 15.10 -0.77
C THR A 35 2.61 15.41 0.54
N THR A 36 3.02 16.67 0.69
CA THR A 36 3.54 17.20 1.95
C THR A 36 2.65 16.85 3.14
N GLY A 37 3.27 16.43 4.24
CA GLY A 37 2.58 16.02 5.47
C GLY A 37 2.03 14.59 5.45
N GLU A 38 1.95 13.95 4.28
CA GLU A 38 1.53 12.56 4.17
C GLU A 38 2.69 11.58 4.41
N SER A 39 2.33 10.34 4.74
CA SER A 39 3.31 9.30 5.00
C SER A 39 2.89 7.94 4.43
N ILE A 40 3.88 7.11 4.15
CA ILE A 40 3.73 5.70 3.77
C ILE A 40 4.46 4.87 4.82
N SER A 41 3.84 3.79 5.28
CA SER A 41 4.42 2.86 6.25
C SER A 41 3.74 1.49 6.16
N GLY A 42 4.34 0.47 6.78
CA GLY A 42 3.78 -0.88 6.82
C GLY A 42 3.61 -1.47 5.43
N THR A 43 2.41 -1.97 5.13
CA THR A 43 2.06 -2.58 3.84
C THR A 43 1.47 -1.59 2.83
N ASN A 44 1.45 -0.30 3.15
CA ASN A 44 0.99 0.72 2.21
C ASN A 44 2.07 0.96 1.15
N TYR A 45 1.64 1.21 -0.08
CA TYR A 45 2.51 1.52 -1.21
C TYR A 45 1.84 2.55 -2.13
N LEU A 46 2.62 3.12 -3.05
CA LEU A 46 2.14 3.84 -4.23
C LEU A 46 2.16 2.91 -5.45
N GLU A 47 1.23 3.07 -6.37
CA GLU A 47 1.18 2.32 -7.64
C GLU A 47 1.23 3.34 -8.77
N SER A 48 2.15 3.12 -9.71
CA SER A 48 2.28 3.99 -10.87
C SER A 48 1.00 3.98 -11.71
N PRO A 49 0.68 5.08 -12.42
CA PRO A 49 -0.30 5.04 -13.50
C PRO A 49 0.02 3.89 -14.48
N GLY A 50 -0.99 3.08 -14.82
CA GLY A 50 -0.80 1.88 -15.65
C GLY A 50 -0.38 0.62 -14.90
N LYS A 51 -0.21 0.67 -13.56
CA LYS A 51 0.00 -0.48 -12.68
C LYS A 51 1.23 -1.33 -13.02
N MET A 52 2.28 -0.67 -13.50
CA MET A 52 3.55 -1.33 -13.85
C MET A 52 4.48 -1.43 -12.65
N PHE A 53 4.50 -0.41 -11.81
CA PHE A 53 5.39 -0.30 -10.66
C PHE A 53 4.62 -0.03 -9.37
N GLN A 54 5.17 -0.54 -8.28
CA GLN A 54 4.76 -0.22 -6.93
C GLN A 54 5.96 0.29 -6.13
N MET A 55 5.70 1.18 -5.17
CA MET A 55 6.71 1.76 -4.31
C MET A 55 6.27 1.74 -2.86
N GLY A 56 7.10 1.20 -1.98
CA GLY A 56 6.79 1.11 -0.56
C GLY A 56 7.86 0.38 0.22
N PHE A 57 7.50 -0.07 1.42
CA PHE A 57 8.41 -0.83 2.25
C PHE A 57 8.33 -2.33 1.95
N PHE A 58 9.48 -2.99 1.84
CA PHE A 58 9.59 -4.42 1.62
C PHE A 58 10.76 -5.03 2.39
N HIS A 59 10.81 -6.36 2.40
CA HIS A 59 11.89 -7.16 3.00
C HIS A 59 12.47 -8.07 1.91
N LEU A 60 13.77 -8.34 1.97
CA LEU A 60 14.39 -9.31 1.09
C LEU A 60 14.17 -10.73 1.62
N GLU A 61 13.97 -11.71 0.73
CA GLU A 61 13.74 -13.11 1.12
C GLU A 61 14.89 -13.68 1.96
N ASN A 62 16.13 -13.28 1.66
CA ASN A 62 17.33 -13.72 2.37
C ASN A 62 17.62 -12.91 3.65
N ASN A 63 16.87 -11.84 3.92
CA ASN A 63 17.07 -11.01 5.10
C ASN A 63 15.76 -10.37 5.58
N PRO A 64 14.84 -11.15 6.17
CA PRO A 64 13.52 -10.68 6.60
C PRO A 64 13.56 -9.70 7.78
N GLU A 65 14.68 -9.63 8.50
CA GLU A 65 14.86 -8.70 9.62
C GLU A 65 15.19 -7.27 9.17
N ARG A 66 15.43 -7.08 7.87
CA ARG A 66 15.80 -5.78 7.28
C ARG A 66 14.70 -5.28 6.36
N GLN A 67 14.32 -4.03 6.59
CA GLN A 67 13.30 -3.34 5.81
C GLN A 67 13.93 -2.27 4.93
N TYR A 68 13.41 -2.18 3.71
CA TYR A 68 13.89 -1.27 2.67
C TYR A 68 12.71 -0.50 2.09
N LEU A 69 12.92 0.75 1.72
CA LEU A 69 12.05 1.50 0.82
C LEU A 69 12.57 1.28 -0.60
N GLY A 70 11.69 0.90 -1.52
CA GLY A 70 12.08 0.74 -2.92
C GLY A 70 10.91 0.67 -3.88
N ILE A 71 11.24 0.41 -5.13
CA ILE A 71 10.32 0.30 -6.26
C ILE A 71 10.48 -1.09 -6.87
N TRP A 72 9.37 -1.78 -7.16
CA TRP A 72 9.32 -3.10 -7.78
C TRP A 72 8.25 -3.17 -8.87
N TYR A 73 8.29 -4.22 -9.69
CA TYR A 73 7.23 -4.47 -10.68
C TYR A 73 5.96 -5.01 -10.01
N SER A 74 4.80 -4.45 -10.35
CA SER A 74 3.52 -4.92 -9.78
C SER A 74 3.22 -6.39 -10.11
N MET A 75 3.63 -6.85 -11.30
CA MET A 75 3.42 -8.23 -11.75
C MET A 75 4.44 -9.22 -11.15
N ASP A 76 5.58 -8.74 -10.67
CA ASP A 76 6.60 -9.54 -10.00
C ASP A 76 7.23 -8.74 -8.86
N PRO A 77 6.64 -8.79 -7.65
CA PRO A 77 7.13 -8.06 -6.50
C PRO A 77 8.55 -8.45 -6.04
N LYS A 78 9.11 -9.56 -6.55
CA LYS A 78 10.49 -9.96 -6.25
C LYS A 78 11.50 -9.18 -7.08
N THR A 79 11.09 -8.63 -8.23
CA THR A 79 11.97 -7.84 -9.09
C THR A 79 11.95 -6.38 -8.66
N VAL A 80 12.91 -6.05 -7.78
CA VAL A 80 13.16 -4.70 -7.28
C VAL A 80 14.04 -3.93 -8.26
N VAL A 81 13.57 -2.76 -8.73
CA VAL A 81 14.29 -1.92 -9.70
C VAL A 81 15.06 -0.77 -9.04
N TRP A 82 14.70 -0.39 -7.82
CA TRP A 82 15.37 0.68 -7.07
C TRP A 82 15.19 0.54 -5.55
N VAL A 83 16.19 0.96 -4.77
CA VAL A 83 16.20 0.92 -3.30
C VAL A 83 16.80 2.21 -2.73
N ALA A 84 16.06 2.92 -1.87
CA ALA A 84 16.48 4.18 -1.27
C ALA A 84 17.59 3.97 -0.24
N ASN A 85 17.30 3.19 0.79
CA ASN A 85 18.14 2.99 1.98
C ASN A 85 19.00 1.72 1.87
N ARG A 86 19.57 1.48 0.68
CA ARG A 86 20.41 0.29 0.40
C ARG A 86 21.65 0.16 1.29
N ASN A 87 22.21 1.28 1.74
CA ASN A 87 23.42 1.30 2.56
C ASN A 87 23.12 1.13 4.06
N GLU A 88 21.95 1.59 4.51
CA GLU A 88 21.52 1.52 5.91
C GLU A 88 20.07 1.03 6.00
N PRO A 89 19.84 -0.30 5.97
CA PRO A 89 18.50 -0.87 6.11
C PRO A 89 17.92 -0.67 7.50
N LEU A 90 16.61 -0.44 7.57
CA LEU A 90 15.90 -0.40 8.85
C LEU A 90 15.82 -1.80 9.44
N SER A 91 15.75 -1.88 10.78
CA SER A 91 15.32 -3.10 11.45
C SER A 91 13.81 -3.26 11.28
N VAL A 92 13.33 -4.49 11.05
CA VAL A 92 11.89 -4.80 10.96
C VAL A 92 11.13 -4.37 12.22
N SER A 93 11.77 -4.37 13.38
CA SER A 93 11.19 -3.93 14.65
C SER A 93 10.98 -2.41 14.76
N SER A 94 11.69 -1.62 13.97
CA SER A 94 11.68 -0.16 14.06
C SER A 94 10.50 0.49 13.32
N PHE A 95 9.91 -0.22 12.36
CA PHE A 95 8.85 0.24 11.43
C PHE A 95 9.23 1.50 10.66
N GLY A 96 9.55 1.33 9.38
CA GLY A 96 9.86 2.42 8.46
C GLY A 96 8.66 3.30 8.13
N VAL A 97 8.94 4.59 8.04
CA VAL A 97 8.00 5.64 7.62
C VAL A 97 8.70 6.49 6.57
N LEU A 98 8.08 6.58 5.39
CA LEU A 98 8.41 7.55 4.35
C LEU A 98 7.51 8.77 4.55
N THR A 99 8.04 9.98 4.52
CA THR A 99 7.29 11.23 4.66
C THR A 99 7.85 12.30 3.73
N ILE A 100 6.98 13.18 3.23
CA ILE A 100 7.37 14.44 2.59
C ILE A 100 7.25 15.54 3.64
N THR A 101 8.36 16.20 3.98
CA THR A 101 8.36 17.28 4.97
C THR A 101 7.70 18.54 4.42
N GLU A 102 7.31 19.47 5.30
CA GLU A 102 6.83 20.81 4.91
C GLU A 102 7.82 21.55 3.99
N GLY A 103 9.12 21.28 4.14
CA GLY A 103 10.17 21.81 3.27
C GLY A 103 10.33 21.07 1.94
N GLY A 104 9.50 20.08 1.63
CA GLY A 104 9.58 19.28 0.40
C GLY A 104 10.61 18.15 0.45
N GLU A 105 11.25 17.90 1.59
CA GLU A 105 12.26 16.86 1.69
C GLU A 105 11.61 15.47 1.75
N VAL A 106 12.19 14.52 1.02
CA VAL A 106 11.80 13.11 1.11
C VAL A 106 12.62 12.48 2.23
N VAL A 107 11.97 11.93 3.26
CA VAL A 107 12.64 11.36 4.43
C VAL A 107 12.15 9.95 4.72
N VAL A 108 13.09 9.03 4.89
CA VAL A 108 12.88 7.68 5.42
C VAL A 108 13.42 7.64 6.84
N ARG A 109 12.52 7.38 7.79
CA ARG A 109 12.85 7.30 9.22
C ARG A 109 12.14 6.13 9.90
N ASP A 110 12.60 5.77 11.09
CA ASP A 110 11.83 4.91 11.98
C ASP A 110 10.90 5.69 12.92
N ARG A 111 10.11 4.98 13.71
CA ARG A 111 9.21 5.58 14.72
C ARG A 111 9.95 6.36 15.81
N ASN A 112 11.24 6.07 16.04
CA ASN A 112 12.10 6.78 16.97
C ASN A 112 12.74 8.03 16.33
N GLN A 113 12.31 8.41 15.12
CA GLN A 113 12.79 9.57 14.37
C GLN A 113 14.22 9.44 13.86
N LYS A 114 14.86 8.25 13.93
CA LYS A 114 16.16 8.06 13.30
C LYS A 114 15.98 8.04 11.79
N VAL A 115 16.77 8.86 11.08
CA VAL A 115 16.77 8.95 9.62
C VAL A 115 17.73 7.93 9.01
N TYR A 116 17.29 7.24 7.97
CA TYR A 116 18.04 6.22 7.22
C TYR A 116 18.30 6.63 5.76
N PHE A 117 17.50 7.58 5.24
CA PHE A 117 17.67 8.18 3.93
C PHE A 117 16.94 9.52 3.88
N ASN A 118 17.54 10.54 3.29
CA ASN A 118 16.87 11.79 2.97
C ASN A 118 17.42 12.43 1.70
N ILE A 119 16.57 13.17 0.99
CA ILE A 119 16.96 14.04 -0.11
C ILE A 119 16.09 15.28 -0.11
N ALA A 120 16.70 16.45 -0.33
CA ALA A 120 15.95 17.68 -0.52
C ALA A 120 15.31 17.65 -1.93
N ALA A 121 14.01 17.93 -2.02
CA ALA A 121 13.44 18.33 -3.30
C ALA A 121 14.04 19.72 -3.62
N GLY A 122 14.73 19.81 -4.75
CA GLY A 122 15.34 21.06 -5.23
C GLY A 122 14.31 22.09 -5.68
#